data_AF-A0A0S2KSS0-F1
#
_entry.id   AF-A0A0S2KSS0-F1
#
_cell.length_a   1.000
_cell.length_b   1.000
_cell.length_c   1.000
_cell.angle_alpha   90.00
_cell.angle_beta   90.00
_cell.angle_gamma   90.00
#
_symmetry.space_group_name_H-M   'P 1'
#
loop_
_entity.id
_entity.type
_entity.pdbx_description
1 polymer ?
#
loop_
_entity_poly.entity_id
_entity_poly.type
_entity_poly.pdbx_seq_one_letter_code
_entity_poly.pdbx_strand_id
1 'polypeptide(L)'
;KSTGISLYFDFPESNGLPLPKEADGRDFLVNLIDSPGHVDFSSEVTAALRVTDGALVVVDSVEGVCVQTETVLRQALTERIKPVMTVNKLDRCFLELQQEAEDMYQAFSRIIETANVIMATYQDDELGDVCVYPEKGTVAFSAGLHGWAFTLNRFAAMYAKKFGVEHDKMCNRLWGDNFFNKAEKKWSKKSSSGGVRAFCEFIIKPIKKIIELAMSDKVEELQKLLSGLDIKLTTEEKDLRQKPLMKRVLQKWLPADQALLEMMVLHLPSPATAQKYRAELLYEGPTDDVCCNAIRNCDPNGPLMLYISKMVPSADKGRFIAYGRVFAGTVRTGMKVRIMGPNYVPGTKKDLNIKNVQRTLLMMGRRQDAVDSVPCGNTVGLVGLDQFIVKSGTLSDLEEAFPLKDMKYSVSPVVRVAVEPKNPSDLPKLVEGLKRLAKSDPLVLTQIEESGEHIIAGAGELHLEICLKDLQDDFMNGAEIRVSNPVVSYRETVEGIDEPEENGVCLSKSPNKHNRLYIYATPLPETLPDAIEDDKITPRDDPKVRMRALRDEHGMDEDGAK
;
A
#
# COMPACT_ATOMS: atom_id res chain seq x y z
N LYS A 1 -6.66 -12.34 -0.47
CA LYS A 1 -6.73 -11.30 0.59
C LYS A 1 -5.34 -10.98 1.09
N SER A 2 -4.98 -9.69 1.06
CA SER A 2 -3.69 -9.14 1.49
C SER A 2 -3.38 -9.51 2.95
N THR A 3 -2.40 -10.38 3.21
CA THR A 3 -1.95 -10.71 4.57
C THR A 3 -0.44 -10.56 4.65
N GLY A 4 0.07 -10.19 5.82
CA GLY A 4 1.51 -10.02 6.02
C GLY A 4 2.29 -11.33 5.92
N ILE A 5 3.55 -11.21 5.49
CA ILE A 5 4.60 -12.22 5.66
C ILE A 5 5.78 -11.52 6.34
N SER A 6 6.24 -12.07 7.46
CA SER A 6 7.47 -11.62 8.10
C SER A 6 8.66 -12.38 7.51
N LEU A 7 9.61 -11.66 6.92
CA LEU A 7 10.83 -12.22 6.36
C LEU A 7 12.02 -11.88 7.25
N TYR A 8 12.88 -12.86 7.48
CA TYR A 8 14.20 -12.63 8.06
C TYR A 8 15.21 -12.44 6.93
N PHE A 9 15.95 -11.34 6.98
CA PHE A 9 16.96 -10.99 6.00
C PHE A 9 18.29 -10.68 6.69
N ASP A 10 19.31 -11.48 6.37
CA ASP A 10 20.69 -11.22 6.77
C ASP A 10 21.38 -10.36 5.69
N PHE A 11 21.81 -9.16 6.08
CA PHE A 11 22.37 -8.16 5.20
C PHE A 11 23.83 -8.52 4.80
N PRO A 12 24.11 -8.84 3.52
CA PRO A 12 25.38 -9.43 3.12
C PRO A 12 26.61 -8.54 3.38
N GLU A 13 27.66 -9.10 3.98
CA GLU A 13 28.98 -8.46 4.13
C GLU A 13 29.66 -8.21 2.78
N SER A 14 29.44 -9.11 1.83
CA SER A 14 30.13 -9.14 0.53
C SER A 14 29.95 -7.88 -0.30
N ASN A 15 28.87 -7.12 -0.08
CA ASN A 15 28.50 -6.00 -0.93
C ASN A 15 29.18 -4.69 -0.53
N GLY A 16 29.81 -4.63 0.65
CA GLY A 16 30.55 -3.46 1.13
C GLY A 16 29.70 -2.20 1.32
N LEU A 17 28.37 -2.36 1.36
CA LEU A 17 27.42 -1.28 1.59
C LEU A 17 27.35 -0.95 3.08
N PRO A 18 27.21 0.33 3.45
CA PRO A 18 27.02 0.72 4.84
C PRO A 18 25.66 0.22 5.34
N LEU A 19 25.61 -0.22 6.59
CA LEU A 19 24.35 -0.51 7.27
C LEU A 19 23.60 0.81 7.55
N PRO A 20 22.26 0.76 7.67
CA PRO A 20 21.49 1.90 8.17
C PRO A 20 22.05 2.37 9.52
N LYS A 21 22.07 3.69 9.75
CA LYS A 21 22.67 4.29 10.96
C LYS A 21 22.09 3.76 12.28
N GLU A 22 20.84 3.32 12.24
CA GLU A 22 20.07 2.84 13.40
C GLU A 22 20.09 1.32 13.54
N ALA A 23 20.82 0.61 12.67
CA ALA A 23 20.86 -0.85 12.68
C ALA A 23 21.74 -1.39 13.80
N ASP A 24 21.19 -2.28 14.62
CA ASP A 24 21.90 -3.04 15.67
C ASP A 24 22.38 -4.40 15.14
N GLY A 25 23.07 -4.38 13.99
CA GLY A 25 23.58 -5.58 13.32
C GLY A 25 23.11 -5.72 11.88
N ARG A 26 23.26 -6.93 11.34
CA ARG A 26 22.96 -7.29 9.95
C ARG A 26 21.64 -8.03 9.78
N ASP A 27 20.98 -8.33 10.89
CA ASP A 27 19.74 -9.10 10.92
C ASP A 27 18.55 -8.16 10.88
N PHE A 28 17.71 -8.29 9.85
CA PHE A 28 16.52 -7.46 9.66
C PHE A 28 15.28 -8.32 9.58
N LEU A 29 14.22 -7.87 10.26
CA LEU A 29 12.87 -8.39 10.09
C LEU A 29 12.10 -7.46 9.14
N VAL A 30 11.69 -7.97 7.99
CA VAL A 30 10.93 -7.23 6.98
C VAL A 30 9.52 -7.80 6.91
N ASN A 31 8.54 -7.01 7.37
CA ASN A 31 7.13 -7.36 7.26
C ASN A 31 6.60 -6.88 5.90
N LEU A 32 6.38 -7.82 4.97
CA LEU A 32 5.80 -7.53 3.66
C LEU A 32 4.29 -7.74 3.68
N ILE A 33 3.54 -6.79 3.14
CA ILE A 33 2.11 -6.90 2.92
C ILE A 33 1.89 -6.79 1.41
N ASP A 34 1.48 -7.90 0.81
CA ASP A 34 1.12 -7.92 -0.61
C ASP A 34 -0.27 -7.28 -0.78
N SER A 35 -0.38 -6.31 -1.68
CA SER A 35 -1.61 -5.56 -1.95
C SER A 35 -2.05 -5.77 -3.41
N PRO A 36 -3.35 -5.91 -3.69
CA PRO A 36 -3.85 -6.11 -5.05
C PRO A 36 -3.56 -4.90 -5.93
N GLY A 37 -3.20 -5.15 -7.20
CA GLY A 37 -2.89 -4.09 -8.17
C GLY A 37 -4.09 -3.55 -8.95
N HIS A 38 -5.27 -4.16 -8.82
CA HIS A 38 -6.46 -3.73 -9.56
C HIS A 38 -7.23 -2.65 -8.79
N VAL A 39 -7.70 -1.61 -9.50
CA VAL A 39 -8.34 -0.42 -8.92
C VAL A 39 -9.55 -0.71 -8.04
N ASP A 40 -10.37 -1.71 -8.41
CA ASP A 40 -11.55 -2.11 -7.64
C ASP A 40 -11.22 -2.61 -6.22
N PHE A 41 -9.95 -2.95 -5.94
CA PHE A 41 -9.46 -3.39 -4.62
C PHE A 41 -8.60 -2.33 -3.91
N SER A 42 -8.73 -1.06 -4.31
CA SER A 42 -8.04 0.08 -3.66
C SER A 42 -8.27 0.17 -2.15
N SER A 43 -9.40 -0.34 -1.64
CA SER A 43 -9.66 -0.44 -0.20
C SER A 43 -8.70 -1.39 0.52
N GLU A 44 -8.34 -2.51 -0.10
CA GLU A 44 -7.31 -3.41 0.43
C GLU A 44 -5.93 -2.75 0.44
N VAL A 45 -5.63 -1.92 -0.58
CA VAL A 45 -4.39 -1.14 -0.65
C VAL A 45 -4.34 -0.11 0.49
N THR A 46 -5.42 0.65 0.70
CA THR A 46 -5.52 1.63 1.81
C THR A 46 -5.31 0.95 3.18
N ALA A 47 -5.94 -0.21 3.38
CA ALA A 47 -5.79 -0.99 4.61
C ALA A 47 -4.37 -1.52 4.83
N ALA A 48 -3.63 -1.82 3.76
CA ALA A 48 -2.22 -2.19 3.83
C ALA A 48 -1.34 -0.98 4.14
N LEU A 49 -1.53 0.15 3.43
CA LEU A 49 -0.76 1.38 3.59
C LEU A 49 -0.81 1.89 5.05
N ARG A 50 -1.98 1.82 5.70
CA ARG A 50 -2.13 2.27 7.09
C ARG A 50 -1.22 1.53 8.08
N VAL A 51 -0.85 0.29 7.79
CA VAL A 51 0.00 -0.54 8.67
C VAL A 51 1.44 -0.72 8.16
N THR A 52 1.83 -0.06 7.06
CA THR A 52 3.22 -0.07 6.55
C THR A 52 3.90 1.28 6.74
N ASP A 53 5.24 1.30 6.70
CA ASP A 53 6.07 2.53 6.78
C ASP A 53 6.73 2.90 5.45
N GLY A 54 6.80 1.94 4.53
CA GLY A 54 7.39 2.10 3.22
C GLY A 54 6.62 1.32 2.16
N ALA A 55 6.82 1.68 0.90
CA ALA A 55 6.18 1.05 -0.24
C ALA A 55 7.22 0.68 -1.31
N LEU A 56 7.12 -0.55 -1.84
CA LEU A 56 7.84 -0.95 -3.05
C LEU A 56 6.90 -0.80 -4.25
N VAL A 57 7.14 0.24 -5.04
CA VAL A 57 6.33 0.59 -6.21
C VAL A 57 6.84 -0.19 -7.41
N VAL A 58 5.99 -1.06 -7.97
CA VAL A 58 6.33 -1.90 -9.12
C VAL A 58 5.75 -1.25 -10.38
N VAL A 59 6.63 -0.92 -11.34
CA VAL A 59 6.24 -0.25 -12.60
C VAL A 59 6.69 -1.09 -13.78
N ASP A 60 5.83 -1.27 -14.78
CA ASP A 60 6.16 -2.04 -15.98
C ASP A 60 7.19 -1.28 -16.84
N SER A 61 8.22 -1.97 -17.33
CA SER A 61 9.26 -1.39 -18.18
C SER A 61 8.79 -0.96 -19.57
N VAL A 62 7.63 -1.46 -20.01
CA VAL A 62 7.00 -1.20 -21.31
C VAL A 62 5.83 -0.24 -21.17
N GLU A 63 4.90 -0.52 -20.25
CA GLU A 63 3.70 0.32 -20.06
C GLU A 63 4.01 1.62 -19.29
N GLY A 64 5.04 1.61 -18.45
CA GLY A 64 5.41 2.76 -17.64
C GLY A 64 4.43 3.01 -16.49
N VAL A 65 4.31 4.29 -16.09
CA VAL A 65 3.46 4.70 -14.97
C VAL A 65 2.01 4.83 -15.46
N CYS A 66 1.15 3.96 -14.97
CA CYS A 66 -0.28 3.95 -15.29
C CYS A 66 -1.08 4.79 -14.27
N VAL A 67 -2.32 5.14 -14.61
CA VAL A 67 -3.25 5.90 -13.73
C VAL A 67 -3.44 5.22 -12.36
N GLN A 68 -3.44 3.89 -12.33
CA GLN A 68 -3.54 3.10 -11.10
C GLN A 68 -2.29 3.30 -10.23
N THR A 69 -1.10 3.28 -10.83
CA THR A 69 0.17 3.54 -10.14
C THR A 69 0.18 4.93 -9.53
N GLU A 70 -0.26 5.95 -10.28
CA GLU A 70 -0.38 7.32 -9.79
C GLU A 70 -1.34 7.42 -8.59
N THR A 71 -2.51 6.78 -8.69
CA THR A 71 -3.53 6.82 -7.63
C THR A 71 -3.01 6.20 -6.33
N VAL A 72 -2.33 5.05 -6.41
CA VAL A 72 -1.75 4.38 -5.23
C VAL A 72 -0.55 5.15 -4.67
N LEU A 73 0.28 5.74 -5.54
CA LEU A 73 1.38 6.61 -5.12
C LEU A 73 0.88 7.82 -4.33
N ARG A 74 -0.17 8.48 -4.84
CA ARG A 74 -0.81 9.60 -4.13
C ARG A 74 -1.29 9.18 -2.74
N GLN A 75 -2.00 8.06 -2.64
CA GLN A 75 -2.47 7.53 -1.35
C GLN A 75 -1.33 7.24 -0.38
N ALA A 76 -0.26 6.60 -0.88
CA ALA A 76 0.90 6.30 -0.05
C ALA A 76 1.56 7.57 0.50
N LEU A 77 1.72 8.60 -0.34
CA LEU A 77 2.33 9.87 0.07
C LEU A 77 1.46 10.66 1.05
N THR A 78 0.13 10.67 0.87
CA THR A 78 -0.81 11.26 1.84
C THR A 78 -0.72 10.60 3.22
N GLU A 79 -0.46 9.29 3.28
CA GLU A 79 -0.22 8.54 4.53
C GLU A 79 1.23 8.66 5.06
N ARG A 80 2.04 9.53 4.42
CA ARG A 80 3.47 9.74 4.65
C ARG A 80 4.32 8.46 4.55
N ILE A 81 4.02 7.63 3.55
CA ILE A 81 4.75 6.38 3.30
C ILE A 81 5.86 6.65 2.29
N LYS A 82 7.08 6.23 2.64
CA LYS A 82 8.24 6.45 1.77
C LYS A 82 8.29 5.43 0.62
N PRO A 83 8.34 5.86 -0.65
CA PRO A 83 8.43 4.93 -1.76
C PRO A 83 9.88 4.54 -2.07
N VAL A 84 10.07 3.30 -2.50
CA VAL A 84 11.18 2.85 -3.36
C VAL A 84 10.56 2.22 -4.60
N MET A 85 11.30 2.19 -5.71
CA MET A 85 10.71 1.79 -6.98
C MET A 85 11.47 0.63 -7.62
N THR A 86 10.75 -0.24 -8.32
CA THR A 86 11.35 -1.22 -9.22
C THR A 86 10.72 -1.14 -10.60
N VAL A 87 11.56 -0.96 -11.61
CA VAL A 87 11.16 -1.12 -13.02
C VAL A 87 11.17 -2.62 -13.30
N ASN A 88 10.02 -3.21 -13.54
CA ASN A 88 9.80 -4.65 -13.65
C ASN A 88 9.48 -5.08 -15.09
N LYS A 89 9.51 -6.38 -15.35
CA LYS A 89 9.31 -7.02 -16.66
C LYS A 89 10.41 -6.70 -17.67
N LEU A 90 11.63 -6.48 -17.20
CA LEU A 90 12.80 -6.27 -18.07
C LEU A 90 13.01 -7.40 -19.09
N ASP A 91 12.54 -8.62 -18.79
CA ASP A 91 12.59 -9.73 -19.72
C ASP A 91 11.85 -9.46 -21.04
N ARG A 92 10.81 -8.62 -21.04
CA ARG A 92 10.13 -8.18 -22.27
C ARG A 92 11.05 -7.32 -23.13
N CYS A 93 11.81 -6.42 -22.51
CA CYS A 93 12.79 -5.58 -23.22
C CYS A 93 13.87 -6.43 -23.92
N PHE A 94 14.35 -7.51 -23.27
CA PHE A 94 15.39 -8.38 -23.81
C PHE A 94 14.88 -9.45 -24.79
N LEU A 95 13.75 -10.09 -24.49
CA LEU A 95 13.29 -11.30 -25.19
C LEU A 95 12.20 -11.03 -26.22
N GLU A 96 11.30 -10.07 -25.95
CA GLU A 96 10.17 -9.75 -26.82
C GLU A 96 10.51 -8.61 -27.78
N LEU A 97 10.91 -7.47 -27.21
CA LEU A 97 11.17 -6.25 -27.98
C LEU A 97 12.59 -6.19 -28.53
N GLN A 98 13.52 -6.96 -27.96
CA GLN A 98 14.94 -6.98 -28.33
C GLN A 98 15.57 -5.58 -28.46
N GLN A 99 15.24 -4.69 -27.51
CA GLN A 99 15.63 -3.29 -27.58
C GLN A 99 17.17 -3.12 -27.56
N GLU A 100 17.62 -2.01 -28.14
CA GLU A 100 19.01 -1.60 -27.99
C GLU A 100 19.22 -0.95 -26.62
N ALA A 101 20.47 -1.00 -26.12
CA ALA A 101 20.76 -0.63 -24.74
C ALA A 101 20.45 0.84 -24.43
N GLU A 102 20.66 1.74 -25.40
CA GLU A 102 20.31 3.16 -25.24
C GLU A 102 18.79 3.37 -25.20
N ASP A 103 18.02 2.64 -26.02
CA ASP A 103 16.55 2.74 -26.00
C ASP A 103 15.98 2.26 -24.66
N MET A 104 16.52 1.17 -24.11
CA MET A 104 16.18 0.71 -22.76
C MET A 104 16.47 1.78 -21.72
N TYR A 105 17.66 2.37 -21.74
CA TYR A 105 18.03 3.44 -20.81
C TYR A 105 17.08 4.64 -20.90
N GLN A 106 16.79 5.12 -22.11
CA GLN A 106 15.90 6.26 -22.33
C GLN A 106 14.47 5.94 -21.87
N ALA A 107 13.98 4.73 -22.10
CA ALA A 107 12.68 4.30 -21.60
C ALA A 107 12.65 4.30 -20.06
N PHE A 108 13.67 3.71 -19.42
CA PHE A 108 13.73 3.66 -17.96
C PHE A 108 13.87 5.05 -17.32
N SER A 109 14.69 5.93 -17.91
CA SER A 109 14.83 7.33 -17.45
C SER A 109 13.49 8.05 -17.47
N ARG A 110 12.75 7.96 -18.59
CA ARG A 110 11.41 8.57 -18.69
C ARG A 110 10.44 8.02 -17.66
N ILE A 111 10.43 6.70 -17.43
CA ILE A 111 9.55 6.08 -16.43
C ILE A 111 9.85 6.63 -15.03
N ILE A 112 11.12 6.74 -14.67
CA ILE A 112 11.56 7.27 -13.37
C ILE A 112 11.23 8.76 -13.24
N GLU A 113 11.45 9.54 -14.31
CA GLU A 113 11.09 10.96 -14.36
C GLU A 113 9.58 11.17 -14.17
N THR A 114 8.73 10.43 -14.88
CA THR A 114 7.26 10.49 -14.71
C THR A 114 6.85 10.14 -13.28
N ALA A 115 7.42 9.10 -12.68
CA ALA A 115 7.16 8.75 -11.29
C ALA A 115 7.57 9.88 -10.32
N ASN A 116 8.74 10.50 -10.54
CA ASN A 116 9.22 11.60 -9.72
C ASN A 116 8.38 12.87 -9.85
N VAL A 117 7.82 13.17 -11.03
CA VAL A 117 6.89 14.30 -11.18
C VAL A 117 5.66 14.11 -10.29
N ILE A 118 5.10 12.89 -10.26
CA ILE A 118 3.97 12.57 -9.38
C ILE A 118 4.39 12.69 -7.92
N MET A 119 5.52 12.07 -7.53
CA MET A 119 6.00 12.10 -6.14
C MET A 119 6.26 13.53 -5.64
N ALA A 120 6.89 14.37 -6.46
CA ALA A 120 7.16 15.76 -6.13
C ALA A 120 5.89 16.60 -5.99
N THR A 121 4.81 16.26 -6.70
CA THR A 121 3.52 16.97 -6.62
C THR A 121 2.84 16.77 -5.26
N TYR A 122 3.05 15.61 -4.62
CA TYR A 122 2.44 15.24 -3.34
C TYR A 122 3.46 15.15 -2.20
N GLN A 123 4.59 15.84 -2.32
CA GLN A 123 5.61 15.86 -1.27
C GLN A 123 5.10 16.60 -0.02
N ASP A 124 5.37 16.02 1.15
CA ASP A 124 5.14 16.64 2.46
C ASP A 124 6.51 17.00 3.06
N ASP A 125 6.65 18.21 3.61
CA ASP A 125 7.89 18.72 4.18
C ASP A 125 8.42 17.85 5.33
N GLU A 126 7.54 17.21 6.11
CA GLU A 126 7.90 16.29 7.20
C GLU A 126 8.49 14.97 6.68
N LEU A 127 8.14 14.56 5.45
CA LEU A 127 8.64 13.34 4.83
C LEU A 127 9.98 13.56 4.09
N GLY A 128 10.25 14.80 3.68
CA GLY A 128 11.45 15.21 2.96
C GLY A 128 11.47 14.75 1.50
N ASP A 129 12.66 14.42 0.97
CA ASP A 129 12.82 13.96 -0.41
C ASP A 129 12.22 12.56 -0.61
N VAL A 130 11.07 12.53 -1.30
CA VAL A 130 10.32 11.33 -1.65
C VAL A 130 10.65 10.79 -3.04
N CYS A 131 11.45 11.52 -3.82
CA CYS A 131 11.78 11.13 -5.18
C CYS A 131 12.74 9.94 -5.20
N VAL A 132 12.68 9.16 -6.28
CA VAL A 132 13.49 7.97 -6.49
C VAL A 132 14.57 8.22 -7.54
N TYR A 133 15.77 7.75 -7.22
CA TYR A 133 17.00 7.95 -7.97
C TYR A 133 17.79 6.63 -8.06
N PRO A 134 18.08 6.13 -9.27
CA PRO A 134 18.90 4.92 -9.44
C PRO A 134 20.29 5.04 -8.84
N GLU A 135 20.93 6.20 -8.98
CA GLU A 135 22.28 6.47 -8.45
C GLU A 135 22.32 6.54 -6.93
N LYS A 136 21.19 6.81 -6.27
CA LYS A 136 21.07 6.75 -4.81
C LYS A 136 20.66 5.35 -4.30
N GLY A 137 20.37 4.39 -5.20
CA GLY A 137 19.97 3.03 -4.84
C GLY A 137 18.48 2.82 -4.57
N THR A 138 17.66 3.87 -4.65
CA THR A 138 16.19 3.83 -4.43
C THR A 138 15.38 3.27 -5.61
N VAL A 139 16.05 2.91 -6.71
CA VAL A 139 15.45 2.26 -7.88
C VAL A 139 16.14 0.93 -8.17
N ALA A 140 15.34 -0.12 -8.27
CA ALA A 140 15.75 -1.43 -8.77
C ALA A 140 15.25 -1.67 -10.20
N PHE A 141 15.90 -2.58 -10.89
CA PHE A 141 15.52 -3.08 -12.20
C PHE A 141 15.33 -4.59 -12.10
N SER A 142 14.18 -5.11 -12.50
CA SER A 142 13.77 -6.47 -12.21
C SER A 142 13.03 -7.17 -13.35
N ALA A 143 13.11 -8.50 -13.34
CA ALA A 143 12.26 -9.38 -14.13
C ALA A 143 11.66 -10.43 -13.20
N GLY A 144 10.53 -10.09 -12.56
CA GLY A 144 9.88 -10.94 -11.57
C GLY A 144 9.58 -12.36 -12.07
N LEU A 145 9.21 -12.52 -13.35
CA LEU A 145 8.93 -13.83 -13.96
C LEU A 145 10.14 -14.79 -13.89
N HIS A 146 11.33 -14.23 -14.07
CA HIS A 146 12.59 -14.99 -14.05
C HIS A 146 13.28 -14.94 -12.68
N GLY A 147 12.87 -14.07 -11.77
CA GLY A 147 13.39 -13.99 -10.40
C GLY A 147 14.78 -13.40 -10.31
N TRP A 148 15.12 -12.42 -11.17
CA TRP A 148 16.36 -11.66 -11.07
C TRP A 148 16.08 -10.16 -11.01
N ALA A 149 16.90 -9.44 -10.26
CA ALA A 149 16.85 -7.98 -10.14
C ALA A 149 18.21 -7.41 -9.74
N PHE A 150 18.40 -6.12 -9.97
CA PHE A 150 19.60 -5.40 -9.57
C PHE A 150 19.31 -3.95 -9.22
N THR A 151 20.16 -3.39 -8.37
CA THR A 151 20.31 -1.95 -8.13
C THR A 151 21.68 -1.51 -8.65
N LEU A 152 21.89 -0.21 -8.82
CA LEU A 152 23.22 0.30 -9.20
C LEU A 152 24.26 0.04 -8.11
N ASN A 153 23.85 -0.02 -6.84
CA ASN A 153 24.71 -0.36 -5.71
C ASN A 153 25.47 -1.67 -5.91
N ARG A 154 24.78 -2.71 -6.41
CA ARG A 154 25.41 -4.02 -6.64
C ARG A 154 26.44 -3.97 -7.76
N PHE A 155 26.13 -3.29 -8.86
CA PHE A 155 27.09 -3.12 -9.97
C PHE A 155 28.25 -2.21 -9.58
N ALA A 156 28.00 -1.16 -8.80
CA ALA A 156 29.05 -0.31 -8.26
C ALA A 156 30.01 -1.10 -7.37
N ALA A 157 29.53 -2.00 -6.51
CA ALA A 157 30.40 -2.87 -5.72
C ALA A 157 31.30 -3.77 -6.59
N MET A 158 30.79 -4.27 -7.71
CA MET A 158 31.56 -5.09 -8.67
C MET A 158 32.64 -4.28 -9.41
N TYR A 159 32.35 -3.02 -9.76
CA TYR A 159 33.22 -2.20 -10.61
C TYR A 159 34.11 -1.23 -9.84
N ALA A 160 33.73 -0.77 -8.64
CA ALA A 160 34.48 0.15 -7.80
C ALA A 160 35.92 -0.34 -7.57
N LYS A 161 36.06 -1.62 -7.18
CA LYS A 161 37.37 -2.27 -7.00
C LYS A 161 38.18 -2.34 -8.29
N LYS A 162 37.52 -2.58 -9.44
CA LYS A 162 38.19 -2.69 -10.75
C LYS A 162 38.70 -1.35 -11.28
N PHE A 163 37.97 -0.27 -11.02
CA PHE A 163 38.34 1.08 -11.46
C PHE A 163 39.14 1.85 -10.41
N GLY A 164 39.27 1.34 -9.18
CA GLY A 164 39.91 2.07 -8.08
C GLY A 164 39.15 3.33 -7.68
N VAL A 165 37.82 3.28 -7.75
CA VAL A 165 36.91 4.41 -7.46
C VAL A 165 36.06 4.04 -6.26
N GLU A 166 35.76 5.01 -5.40
CA GLU A 166 34.82 4.84 -4.29
C GLU A 166 33.44 4.39 -4.76
N HIS A 167 32.75 3.59 -3.95
CA HIS A 167 31.45 2.99 -4.29
C HIS A 167 30.41 4.03 -4.71
N ASP A 168 30.16 5.05 -3.89
CA ASP A 168 29.16 6.09 -4.17
C ASP A 168 29.46 6.87 -5.46
N LYS A 169 30.75 7.17 -5.70
CA LYS A 169 31.18 7.82 -6.95
C LYS A 169 30.99 6.91 -8.15
N MET A 170 31.13 5.60 -7.98
CA MET A 170 30.85 4.63 -9.04
C MET A 170 29.34 4.52 -9.30
N CYS A 171 28.48 4.51 -8.28
CA CYS A 171 27.02 4.57 -8.46
C CYS A 171 26.59 5.76 -9.31
N ASN A 172 27.09 6.96 -8.95
CA ASN A 172 26.82 8.19 -9.69
C ASN A 172 27.31 8.15 -11.15
N ARG A 173 28.37 7.39 -11.45
CA ARG A 173 28.89 7.20 -12.82
C ARG A 173 28.11 6.19 -13.63
N LEU A 174 27.38 5.27 -13.00
CA LEU A 174 26.63 4.21 -13.68
C LEU A 174 25.28 4.67 -14.22
N TRP A 175 24.80 5.85 -13.83
CA TRP A 175 23.54 6.44 -14.29
C TRP A 175 23.77 7.81 -14.94
N GLY A 176 22.76 8.33 -15.65
CA GLY A 176 22.79 9.67 -16.22
C GLY A 176 23.68 9.80 -17.45
N ASP A 177 24.05 11.04 -17.76
CA ASP A 177 24.96 11.41 -18.86
C ASP A 177 26.43 11.17 -18.49
N ASN A 178 26.74 9.92 -18.16
CA ASN A 178 28.11 9.45 -17.94
C ASN A 178 28.47 8.45 -19.03
N PHE A 179 29.50 8.77 -19.81
CA PHE A 179 29.98 7.99 -20.94
C PHE A 179 31.40 7.48 -20.67
N PHE A 180 31.68 6.25 -21.07
CA PHE A 180 33.00 5.64 -20.95
C PHE A 180 33.57 5.30 -22.32
N ASN A 181 34.75 5.85 -22.63
CA ASN A 181 35.50 5.50 -23.83
C ASN A 181 36.49 4.37 -23.47
N LYS A 182 36.29 3.18 -24.03
CA LYS A 182 37.15 2.02 -23.76
C LYS A 182 38.57 2.15 -24.29
N ALA A 183 38.74 2.82 -25.44
CA ALA A 183 40.05 2.99 -26.06
C ALA A 183 40.92 3.92 -25.21
N GLU A 184 40.33 5.02 -24.72
CA GLU A 184 41.04 6.00 -23.91
C GLU A 184 41.00 5.71 -22.41
N LYS A 185 40.13 4.81 -21.95
CA LYS A 185 39.82 4.52 -20.54
C LYS A 185 39.41 5.78 -19.76
N LYS A 186 38.69 6.70 -20.42
CA LYS A 186 38.26 7.98 -19.85
C LYS A 186 36.75 8.07 -19.71
N TRP A 187 36.34 8.79 -18.66
CA TRP A 187 34.97 9.19 -18.42
C TRP A 187 34.69 10.55 -19.05
N SER A 188 33.51 10.72 -19.63
CA SER A 188 33.03 11.98 -20.21
C SER A 188 31.58 12.21 -19.79
N LYS A 189 31.22 13.49 -19.61
CA LYS A 189 29.82 13.91 -19.40
C LYS A 189 29.06 14.21 -20.70
N LYS A 190 29.77 14.17 -21.83
CA LYS A 190 29.20 14.39 -23.16
C LYS A 190 29.36 13.14 -24.00
N SER A 191 28.34 12.84 -24.78
CA SER A 191 28.44 11.85 -25.86
C SER A 191 29.54 12.29 -26.82
N SER A 192 30.58 11.45 -26.96
CA SER A 192 31.73 11.68 -27.84
C SER A 192 31.87 10.49 -28.78
N SER A 193 32.57 10.66 -29.91
CA SER A 193 32.88 9.54 -30.80
C SER A 193 33.61 8.42 -30.04
N GLY A 194 32.95 7.26 -29.92
CA GLY A 194 33.48 6.08 -29.21
C GLY A 194 33.18 6.01 -27.71
N GLY A 195 32.50 7.01 -27.13
CA GLY A 195 31.99 6.93 -25.76
C GLY A 195 30.62 6.27 -25.71
N VAL A 196 30.47 5.21 -24.91
CA VAL A 196 29.17 4.55 -24.68
C VAL A 196 28.68 4.91 -23.28
N ARG A 197 27.37 5.14 -23.13
CA ARG A 197 26.78 5.42 -21.81
C ARG A 197 27.10 4.28 -20.84
N ALA A 198 27.44 4.65 -19.61
CA ALA A 198 27.94 3.72 -18.60
C ALA A 198 26.92 2.63 -18.25
N PHE A 199 25.64 3.01 -18.08
CA PHE A 199 24.55 2.06 -17.87
C PHE A 199 24.48 1.03 -19.00
N CYS A 200 24.50 1.49 -20.25
CA CYS A 200 24.43 0.65 -21.44
C CYS A 200 25.63 -0.31 -21.52
N GLU A 201 26.85 0.19 -21.27
CA GLU A 201 28.08 -0.58 -21.44
C GLU A 201 28.37 -1.55 -20.30
N PHE A 202 28.13 -1.14 -19.05
CA PHE A 202 28.54 -1.90 -17.86
C PHE A 202 27.41 -2.71 -17.24
N ILE A 203 26.14 -2.45 -17.57
CA ILE A 203 24.99 -3.13 -16.97
C ILE A 203 24.23 -3.89 -18.04
N ILE A 204 23.66 -3.19 -19.02
CA ILE A 204 22.75 -3.80 -19.99
C ILE A 204 23.49 -4.75 -20.92
N LYS A 205 24.67 -4.38 -21.41
CA LYS A 205 25.44 -5.21 -22.35
C LYS A 205 25.89 -6.56 -21.75
N PRO A 206 26.45 -6.64 -20.53
CA PRO A 206 26.70 -7.94 -19.89
C PRO A 206 25.44 -8.81 -19.74
N ILE A 207 24.31 -8.21 -19.33
CA ILE A 207 23.03 -8.92 -19.20
C ILE A 207 22.56 -9.46 -20.56
N LYS A 208 22.52 -8.60 -21.59
CA LYS A 208 22.15 -8.95 -22.97
C LYS A 208 23.03 -10.09 -23.48
N LYS A 209 24.35 -10.03 -23.27
CA LYS A 209 25.30 -11.08 -23.67
C LYS A 209 25.04 -12.41 -22.97
N ILE A 210 24.74 -12.42 -21.66
CA ILE A 210 24.39 -13.65 -20.94
C ILE A 210 23.11 -14.25 -21.48
N ILE A 211 22.09 -13.43 -21.73
CA ILE A 211 20.80 -13.86 -22.30
C ILE A 211 21.02 -14.46 -23.69
N GLU A 212 21.74 -13.77 -24.58
CA GLU A 212 22.02 -14.24 -25.94
C GLU A 212 22.76 -15.58 -25.97
N LEU A 213 23.81 -15.73 -25.14
CA LEU A 213 24.59 -16.97 -25.06
C LEU A 213 23.75 -18.13 -24.51
N ALA A 214 22.92 -17.88 -23.49
CA ALA A 214 22.03 -18.89 -22.93
C ALA A 214 20.93 -19.30 -23.91
N MET A 215 20.32 -18.33 -24.61
CA MET A 215 19.25 -18.57 -25.58
C MET A 215 19.74 -19.23 -26.88
N SER A 216 21.02 -19.05 -27.23
CA SER A 216 21.66 -19.68 -28.39
C SER A 216 22.38 -21.00 -28.05
N ASP A 217 22.18 -21.54 -26.84
CA ASP A 217 22.80 -22.78 -26.34
C ASP A 217 24.34 -22.82 -26.44
N LYS A 218 25.00 -21.65 -26.37
CA LYS A 218 26.47 -21.52 -26.36
C LYS A 218 27.03 -21.69 -24.95
N VAL A 219 26.79 -22.85 -24.34
CA VAL A 219 27.08 -23.14 -22.93
C VAL A 219 28.55 -22.96 -22.57
N GLU A 220 29.48 -23.35 -23.45
CA GLU A 220 30.93 -23.21 -23.19
C GLU A 220 31.38 -21.75 -23.11
N GLU A 221 30.92 -20.91 -24.04
CA GLU A 221 31.21 -19.47 -24.03
C GLU A 221 30.57 -18.78 -22.82
N LEU A 222 29.34 -19.19 -22.49
CA LEU A 222 28.64 -18.71 -21.29
C LEU A 222 29.43 -19.08 -20.03
N GLN A 223 29.91 -20.31 -19.90
CA GLN A 223 30.69 -20.73 -18.74
C GLN A 223 32.00 -19.94 -18.61
N LYS A 224 32.67 -19.62 -19.73
CA LYS A 224 33.86 -18.75 -19.73
C LYS A 224 33.53 -17.34 -19.22
N LEU A 225 32.41 -16.77 -19.65
CA LEU A 225 31.94 -15.47 -19.18
C LEU A 225 31.60 -15.48 -17.68
N LEU A 226 30.86 -16.50 -17.23
CA LEU A 226 30.44 -16.66 -15.83
C LEU A 226 31.61 -16.86 -14.87
N SER A 227 32.67 -17.55 -15.32
CA SER A 227 33.89 -17.72 -14.53
C SER A 227 34.57 -16.37 -14.22
N GLY A 228 34.51 -15.41 -15.15
CA GLY A 228 35.00 -14.05 -14.93
C GLY A 228 34.14 -13.18 -14.00
N LEU A 229 32.92 -13.65 -13.69
CA LEU A 229 31.99 -13.05 -12.74
C LEU A 229 31.96 -13.80 -11.40
N ASP A 230 32.83 -14.80 -11.21
CA ASP A 230 32.87 -15.70 -10.06
C ASP A 230 31.57 -16.50 -9.83
N ILE A 231 30.90 -16.86 -10.92
CA ILE A 231 29.67 -17.66 -10.89
C ILE A 231 29.96 -19.07 -11.36
N LYS A 232 29.64 -20.05 -10.51
CA LYS A 232 29.80 -21.48 -10.81
C LYS A 232 28.45 -22.15 -11.03
N LEU A 233 28.34 -22.87 -12.14
CA LEU A 233 27.21 -23.73 -12.46
C LEU A 233 27.51 -25.17 -12.05
N THR A 234 26.54 -25.81 -11.40
CA THR A 234 26.54 -27.24 -11.10
C THR A 234 26.33 -28.06 -12.38
N THR A 235 26.57 -29.37 -12.33
CA THR A 235 26.38 -30.25 -13.50
C THR A 235 24.94 -30.21 -14.01
N GLU A 236 23.95 -30.32 -13.12
CA GLU A 236 22.53 -30.28 -13.48
C GLU A 236 22.12 -28.94 -14.13
N GLU A 237 22.65 -27.83 -13.61
CA GLU A 237 22.35 -26.51 -14.18
C GLU A 237 22.95 -26.32 -15.57
N LYS A 238 24.05 -27.01 -15.89
CA LYS A 238 24.65 -27.01 -17.23
C LYS A 238 23.85 -27.84 -18.22
N ASP A 239 22.98 -28.74 -17.76
CA ASP A 239 22.10 -29.54 -18.63
C ASP A 239 20.85 -28.75 -19.03
N LEU A 240 20.53 -27.67 -18.32
CA LEU A 240 19.49 -26.73 -18.73
C LEU A 240 19.86 -26.08 -20.07
N ARG A 241 18.83 -25.74 -20.86
CA ARG A 241 18.97 -25.09 -22.16
C ARG A 241 18.08 -23.85 -22.22
N GLN A 242 18.43 -22.90 -23.09
CA GLN A 242 17.61 -21.73 -23.41
C GLN A 242 17.02 -21.01 -22.17
N LYS A 243 15.70 -20.82 -22.10
CA LYS A 243 15.00 -20.08 -21.04
C LYS A 243 15.29 -20.62 -19.62
N PRO A 244 15.19 -21.94 -19.35
CA PRO A 244 15.62 -22.51 -18.07
C PRO A 244 17.06 -22.17 -17.67
N LEU A 245 18.02 -22.29 -18.60
CA LEU A 245 19.42 -21.97 -18.35
C LEU A 245 19.61 -20.48 -18.05
N MET A 246 19.07 -19.63 -18.92
CA MET A 246 19.09 -18.17 -18.76
C MET A 246 18.53 -17.76 -17.40
N LYS A 247 17.35 -18.25 -17.05
CA LYS A 247 16.69 -17.99 -15.77
C LYS A 247 17.62 -18.34 -14.61
N ARG A 248 18.19 -19.56 -14.63
CA ARG A 248 19.02 -20.03 -13.52
C ARG A 248 20.32 -19.25 -13.36
N VAL A 249 20.96 -18.90 -14.48
CA VAL A 249 22.19 -18.10 -14.50
C VAL A 249 21.93 -16.71 -13.94
N LEU A 250 20.86 -16.04 -14.38
CA LEU A 250 20.53 -14.69 -13.90
C LEU A 250 20.12 -14.69 -12.43
N GLN A 251 19.40 -15.71 -11.95
CA GLN A 251 19.09 -15.87 -10.52
C GLN A 251 20.35 -16.00 -9.65
N LYS A 252 21.38 -16.71 -10.15
CA LYS A 252 22.66 -16.84 -9.43
C LYS A 252 23.48 -15.56 -9.44
N TRP A 253 23.43 -14.81 -10.54
CA TRP A 253 24.21 -13.58 -10.67
C TRP A 253 23.57 -12.39 -9.97
N LEU A 254 22.27 -12.19 -10.22
CA LEU A 254 21.47 -11.04 -9.83
C LEU A 254 20.20 -11.49 -9.10
N PRO A 255 20.32 -12.15 -7.93
CA PRO A 255 19.17 -12.64 -7.18
C PRO A 255 18.20 -11.51 -6.81
N ALA A 256 16.92 -11.68 -7.19
CA ALA A 256 15.92 -10.61 -7.02
C ALA A 256 15.63 -10.29 -5.54
N ASP A 257 15.52 -11.33 -4.71
CA ASP A 257 15.30 -11.20 -3.28
C ASP A 257 16.38 -10.33 -2.63
N GLN A 258 17.65 -10.59 -2.96
CA GLN A 258 18.77 -9.83 -2.41
C GLN A 258 18.74 -8.36 -2.84
N ALA A 259 18.53 -8.09 -4.14
CA ALA A 259 18.52 -6.72 -4.64
C ALA A 259 17.36 -5.89 -4.07
N LEU A 260 16.17 -6.49 -3.96
CA LEU A 260 14.99 -5.80 -3.46
C LEU A 260 15.02 -5.64 -1.94
N LEU A 261 15.39 -6.68 -1.18
CA LEU A 261 15.49 -6.59 0.28
C LEU A 261 16.60 -5.63 0.73
N GLU A 262 17.76 -5.65 0.06
CA GLU A 262 18.84 -4.68 0.29
C GLU A 262 18.36 -3.24 0.07
N MET A 263 17.65 -2.98 -1.05
CA MET A 263 17.09 -1.67 -1.34
C MET A 263 16.09 -1.23 -0.26
N MET A 264 15.20 -2.12 0.17
CA MET A 264 14.20 -1.83 1.19
C MET A 264 14.85 -1.50 2.53
N VAL A 265 15.82 -2.31 2.99
CA VAL A 265 16.53 -2.09 4.26
C VAL A 265 17.32 -0.78 4.26
N LEU A 266 17.93 -0.40 3.14
CA LEU A 266 18.74 0.81 3.05
C LEU A 266 17.92 2.10 2.98
N HIS A 267 16.73 2.05 2.37
CA HIS A 267 16.02 3.28 1.97
C HIS A 267 14.65 3.46 2.61
N LEU A 268 13.99 2.38 3.05
CA LEU A 268 12.73 2.48 3.78
C LEU A 268 12.98 2.75 5.27
N PRO A 269 12.15 3.58 5.91
CA PRO A 269 12.32 3.90 7.32
C PRO A 269 11.95 2.72 8.21
N SER A 270 12.64 2.58 9.33
CA SER A 270 12.22 1.70 10.41
C SER A 270 10.91 2.23 11.04
N PRO A 271 10.11 1.38 11.71
CA PRO A 271 8.99 1.85 12.53
C PRO A 271 9.35 3.00 13.47
N ALA A 272 10.46 2.89 14.18
CA ALA A 272 10.92 3.91 15.14
C ALA A 272 11.23 5.27 14.49
N THR A 273 11.63 5.27 13.22
CA THR A 273 11.86 6.49 12.45
C THR A 273 10.58 7.01 11.82
N ALA A 274 9.76 6.13 11.23
CA ALA A 274 8.51 6.49 10.59
C ALA A 274 7.49 7.10 11.56
N GLN A 275 7.36 6.54 12.76
CA GLN A 275 6.35 7.02 13.72
C GLN A 275 6.62 8.44 14.24
N LYS A 276 7.86 8.94 14.16
CA LYS A 276 8.21 10.31 14.59
C LYS A 276 7.41 11.37 13.84
N TYR A 277 7.27 11.20 12.52
CA TYR A 277 6.54 12.14 11.66
C TYR A 277 5.10 11.67 11.34
N ARG A 278 4.73 10.44 11.71
CA ARG A 278 3.37 9.89 11.46
C ARG A 278 2.45 9.92 12.67
N ALA A 279 2.96 9.99 13.90
CA ALA A 279 2.14 9.92 15.11
C ALA A 279 0.97 10.94 15.10
N GLU A 280 1.26 12.19 14.73
CA GLU A 280 0.28 13.28 14.69
C GLU A 280 -0.70 13.14 13.52
N LEU A 281 -0.25 12.55 12.42
CA LEU A 281 -1.12 12.22 11.29
C LEU A 281 -2.12 11.13 11.69
N LEU A 282 -1.68 10.10 12.44
CA LEU A 282 -2.45 8.89 12.70
C LEU A 282 -3.34 8.98 13.95
N TYR A 283 -2.99 9.80 14.94
CA TYR A 283 -3.71 9.89 16.22
C TYR A 283 -4.75 11.01 16.23
N GLU A 284 -5.93 10.77 16.82
CA GLU A 284 -6.98 11.81 16.95
C GLU A 284 -6.84 12.67 18.22
N GLY A 285 -6.07 12.20 19.21
CA GLY A 285 -5.90 12.90 20.48
C GLY A 285 -4.84 14.00 20.45
N PRO A 286 -4.60 14.66 21.61
CA PRO A 286 -3.57 15.67 21.76
C PRO A 286 -2.17 15.14 21.44
N THR A 287 -1.34 15.95 20.78
CA THR A 287 0.00 15.54 20.33
C THR A 287 1.03 15.39 21.45
N ASP A 288 0.72 15.94 22.63
CA ASP A 288 1.53 15.96 23.84
C ASP A 288 1.11 14.91 24.88
N ASP A 289 0.05 14.13 24.61
CA ASP A 289 -0.40 13.10 25.54
C ASP A 289 0.53 11.86 25.57
N VAL A 290 0.31 10.99 26.55
CA VAL A 290 1.17 9.81 26.78
C VAL A 290 1.08 8.82 25.61
N CYS A 291 -0.11 8.68 24.99
CA CYS A 291 -0.33 7.75 23.89
C CYS A 291 0.36 8.22 22.60
N CYS A 292 0.20 9.49 22.22
CA CYS A 292 0.84 10.08 21.06
C CYS A 292 2.37 10.04 21.21
N ASN A 293 2.89 10.39 22.39
CA ASN A 293 4.33 10.27 22.68
C ASN A 293 4.83 8.83 22.59
N ALA A 294 4.07 7.86 23.10
CA ALA A 294 4.44 6.45 23.00
C ALA A 294 4.43 5.93 21.55
N ILE A 295 3.47 6.38 20.73
CA ILE A 295 3.45 6.10 19.28
C ILE A 295 4.67 6.73 18.61
N ARG A 296 4.91 8.03 18.83
CA ARG A 296 6.01 8.81 18.24
C ARG A 296 7.37 8.17 18.51
N ASN A 297 7.56 7.65 19.72
CA ASN A 297 8.80 7.01 20.13
C ASN A 297 8.86 5.51 19.79
N CYS A 298 7.77 4.93 19.28
CA CYS A 298 7.63 3.48 19.09
C CYS A 298 8.05 2.74 20.37
N ASP A 299 7.49 3.13 21.52
CA ASP A 299 7.89 2.64 22.84
C ASP A 299 7.19 1.32 23.20
N PRO A 300 7.93 0.20 23.35
CA PRO A 300 7.34 -1.10 23.67
C PRO A 300 6.81 -1.20 25.10
N ASN A 301 7.22 -0.28 25.99
CA ASN A 301 6.81 -0.21 27.39
C ASN A 301 5.76 0.88 27.67
N GLY A 302 5.41 1.67 26.65
CA GLY A 302 4.34 2.67 26.74
C GLY A 302 2.93 2.04 26.73
N PRO A 303 1.87 2.87 26.81
CA PRO A 303 0.50 2.42 26.63
C PRO A 303 0.31 1.67 25.32
N LEU A 304 -0.49 0.60 25.35
CA LEU A 304 -0.82 -0.14 24.15
C LEU A 304 -1.62 0.77 23.21
N MET A 305 -1.13 0.95 21.99
CA MET A 305 -1.87 1.54 20.89
C MET A 305 -1.73 0.63 19.69
N LEU A 306 -2.82 -0.01 19.29
CA LEU A 306 -2.83 -1.01 18.22
C LEU A 306 -3.99 -0.71 17.27
N TYR A 307 -3.70 -0.65 15.98
CA TYR A 307 -4.72 -0.43 14.94
C TYR A 307 -5.04 -1.74 14.22
N ILE A 308 -6.32 -2.11 14.19
CA ILE A 308 -6.82 -3.19 13.33
C ILE A 308 -7.23 -2.60 11.99
N SER A 309 -6.57 -3.02 10.92
CA SER A 309 -6.86 -2.55 9.57
C SER A 309 -7.80 -3.48 8.80
N LYS A 310 -7.86 -4.78 9.15
CA LYS A 310 -8.76 -5.72 8.48
C LYS A 310 -9.08 -6.96 9.31
N MET A 311 -10.17 -7.61 8.94
CA MET A 311 -10.59 -8.90 9.46
C MET A 311 -10.26 -10.01 8.46
N VAL A 312 -9.40 -10.95 8.85
CA VAL A 312 -8.98 -12.08 8.01
C VAL A 312 -9.82 -13.31 8.35
N PRO A 313 -10.53 -13.92 7.39
CA PRO A 313 -11.24 -15.18 7.63
C PRO A 313 -10.27 -16.27 8.11
N SER A 314 -10.63 -16.95 9.19
CA SER A 314 -9.88 -18.12 9.67
C SER A 314 -10.33 -19.39 8.95
N ALA A 315 -9.48 -20.42 8.93
CA ALA A 315 -9.84 -21.76 8.49
C ALA A 315 -10.96 -22.38 9.37
N ASP A 316 -11.02 -21.95 10.65
CA ASP A 316 -12.13 -22.28 11.54
C ASP A 316 -13.39 -21.52 11.08
N LYS A 317 -14.28 -22.24 10.38
CA LYS A 317 -15.51 -21.70 9.79
C LYS A 317 -16.25 -20.77 10.76
N GLY A 318 -16.41 -19.51 10.36
CA GLY A 318 -17.17 -18.50 11.11
C GLY A 318 -16.34 -17.58 12.01
N ARG A 319 -15.05 -17.84 12.20
CA ARG A 319 -14.17 -16.95 12.99
C ARG A 319 -13.32 -16.05 12.10
N PHE A 320 -13.03 -14.86 12.61
CA PHE A 320 -12.10 -13.93 11.99
C PHE A 320 -10.92 -13.65 12.90
N ILE A 321 -9.78 -13.37 12.29
CA ILE A 321 -8.57 -12.89 12.93
C ILE A 321 -8.50 -11.39 12.68
N ALA A 322 -8.44 -10.59 13.72
CA ALA A 322 -8.23 -9.15 13.60
C ALA A 322 -6.75 -8.92 13.27
N TYR A 323 -6.46 -8.45 12.06
CA TYR A 323 -5.11 -8.17 11.59
C TYR A 323 -4.82 -6.68 11.66
N GLY A 324 -3.66 -6.34 12.20
CA GLY A 324 -3.30 -4.95 12.46
C GLY A 324 -1.84 -4.76 12.81
N ARG A 325 -1.53 -3.60 13.36
CA ARG A 325 -0.19 -3.20 13.78
C ARG A 325 -0.21 -2.61 15.18
N VAL A 326 0.81 -2.97 15.96
CA VAL A 326 1.09 -2.36 17.26
C VAL A 326 1.93 -1.11 17.02
N PHE A 327 1.41 0.07 17.34
CA PHE A 327 2.09 1.36 17.21
C PHE A 327 2.83 1.76 18.49
N ALA A 328 2.29 1.42 19.65
CA ALA A 328 2.92 1.61 20.95
C ALA A 328 2.58 0.46 21.91
N GLY A 329 3.43 0.23 22.90
CA GLY A 329 3.27 -0.82 23.90
C GLY A 329 3.50 -2.23 23.35
N THR A 330 3.01 -3.23 24.07
CA THR A 330 3.15 -4.65 23.71
C THR A 330 1.83 -5.37 23.95
N VAL A 331 1.25 -5.98 22.90
CA VAL A 331 0.05 -6.81 23.06
C VAL A 331 0.44 -8.22 23.49
N ARG A 332 -0.33 -8.82 24.41
CA ARG A 332 -0.07 -10.16 24.94
C ARG A 332 -1.31 -11.04 24.90
N THR A 333 -1.12 -12.35 24.77
CA THR A 333 -2.20 -13.31 24.97
C THR A 333 -2.78 -13.20 26.38
N GLY A 334 -4.11 -13.15 26.49
CA GLY A 334 -4.85 -12.95 27.74
C GLY A 334 -5.03 -11.49 28.17
N MET A 335 -4.35 -10.54 27.52
CA MET A 335 -4.42 -9.12 27.88
C MET A 335 -5.83 -8.57 27.69
N LYS A 336 -6.31 -7.80 28.68
CA LYS A 336 -7.57 -7.08 28.61
C LYS A 336 -7.36 -5.77 27.86
N VAL A 337 -8.10 -5.57 26.78
CA VAL A 337 -8.00 -4.40 25.90
C VAL A 337 -9.35 -3.72 25.75
N ARG A 338 -9.30 -2.40 25.59
CA ARG A 338 -10.41 -1.55 25.16
C ARG A 338 -10.39 -1.51 23.64
N ILE A 339 -11.53 -1.81 23.02
CA ILE A 339 -11.75 -1.81 21.58
C ILE A 339 -12.60 -0.60 21.28
N MET A 340 -12.00 0.39 20.63
CA MET A 340 -12.63 1.61 20.14
C MET A 340 -12.95 1.40 18.67
N GLY A 341 -14.24 1.26 18.34
CA GLY A 341 -14.70 1.15 16.96
C GLY A 341 -14.64 2.51 16.23
N PRO A 342 -14.92 2.52 14.92
CA PRO A 342 -14.83 3.74 14.09
C PRO A 342 -15.74 4.89 14.55
N ASN A 343 -16.84 4.58 15.26
CA ASN A 343 -17.78 5.60 15.74
C ASN A 343 -17.57 5.96 17.22
N TYR A 344 -16.47 5.50 17.82
CA TYR A 344 -16.15 5.81 19.20
C TYR A 344 -15.90 7.31 19.37
N VAL A 345 -16.46 7.87 20.45
CA VAL A 345 -16.20 9.26 20.85
C VAL A 345 -15.56 9.22 22.23
N PRO A 346 -14.37 9.82 22.41
CA PRO A 346 -13.70 9.89 23.70
C PRO A 346 -14.63 10.36 24.82
N GLY A 347 -14.60 9.66 25.96
CA GLY A 347 -15.46 9.93 27.12
C GLY A 347 -16.87 9.32 27.05
N THR A 348 -17.24 8.67 25.94
CA THR A 348 -18.53 7.97 25.80
C THR A 348 -18.36 6.45 25.86
N LYS A 349 -19.48 5.72 26.03
CA LYS A 349 -19.52 4.26 25.87
C LYS A 349 -19.97 3.82 24.47
N LYS A 350 -20.17 4.76 23.56
CA LYS A 350 -20.63 4.48 22.21
C LYS A 350 -19.51 3.78 21.45
N ASP A 351 -19.80 2.63 20.85
CA ASP A 351 -18.84 1.84 20.05
C ASP A 351 -17.54 1.47 20.82
N LEU A 352 -17.69 1.24 22.14
CA LEU A 352 -16.61 0.84 23.04
C LEU A 352 -16.89 -0.54 23.62
N ASN A 353 -15.93 -1.46 23.47
CA ASN A 353 -15.99 -2.79 24.07
C ASN A 353 -14.73 -3.09 24.88
N ILE A 354 -14.84 -3.87 25.95
CA ILE A 354 -13.68 -4.29 26.76
C ILE A 354 -13.63 -5.80 26.81
N LYS A 355 -12.57 -6.39 26.24
CA LYS A 355 -12.44 -7.84 26.05
C LYS A 355 -11.00 -8.29 26.18
N ASN A 356 -10.82 -9.59 26.39
CA ASN A 356 -9.50 -10.19 26.48
C ASN A 356 -9.07 -10.71 25.11
N VAL A 357 -7.82 -10.45 24.75
CA VAL A 357 -7.16 -11.06 23.60
C VAL A 357 -6.99 -12.55 23.88
N GLN A 358 -7.60 -13.44 23.08
CA GLN A 358 -7.52 -14.88 23.36
C GLN A 358 -6.18 -15.48 22.91
N ARG A 359 -5.66 -15.04 21.75
CA ARG A 359 -4.37 -15.45 21.21
C ARG A 359 -3.77 -14.34 20.35
N THR A 360 -2.45 -14.21 20.40
CA THR A 360 -1.62 -13.40 19.52
C THR A 360 -0.93 -14.29 18.49
N LEU A 361 -0.98 -13.90 17.21
CA LEU A 361 -0.48 -14.66 16.07
C LEU A 361 0.48 -13.81 15.22
N LEU A 362 1.55 -14.42 14.73
CA LEU A 362 2.31 -13.92 13.59
C LEU A 362 1.69 -14.47 12.30
N MET A 363 1.41 -13.56 11.36
CA MET A 363 0.85 -13.92 10.06
C MET A 363 2.01 -14.19 9.09
N MET A 364 2.10 -15.42 8.59
CA MET A 364 3.12 -15.89 7.65
C MET A 364 2.44 -16.35 6.35
N GLY A 365 1.65 -15.45 5.76
CA GLY A 365 0.80 -15.73 4.61
C GLY A 365 -0.23 -16.83 4.93
N ARG A 366 -0.02 -18.04 4.42
CA ARG A 366 -0.92 -19.19 4.66
C ARG A 366 -0.74 -19.82 6.04
N ARG A 367 0.41 -19.62 6.68
CA ARG A 367 0.74 -20.17 8.00
C ARG A 367 0.52 -19.12 9.08
N GLN A 368 0.09 -19.55 10.26
CA GLN A 368 -0.13 -18.70 11.42
C GLN A 368 0.64 -19.29 12.60
N ASP A 369 1.53 -18.52 13.20
CA ASP A 369 2.33 -18.97 14.34
C ASP A 369 1.85 -18.27 15.60
N ALA A 370 1.45 -19.05 16.61
CA ALA A 370 1.09 -18.48 17.90
C ALA A 370 2.33 -17.99 18.65
N VAL A 371 2.21 -16.79 19.23
CA VAL A 371 3.27 -16.16 20.02
C VAL A 371 2.67 -15.60 21.31
N ASP A 372 3.47 -15.44 22.35
CA ASP A 372 2.98 -14.94 23.65
C ASP A 372 2.70 -13.44 23.64
N SER A 373 3.49 -12.69 22.87
CA SER A 373 3.39 -11.23 22.78
C SER A 373 3.99 -10.67 21.51
N VAL A 374 3.49 -9.50 21.08
CA VAL A 374 4.03 -8.75 19.94
C VAL A 374 4.24 -7.28 20.35
N PRO A 375 5.49 -6.77 20.31
CA PRO A 375 5.78 -5.38 20.65
C PRO A 375 5.45 -4.42 19.49
N CYS A 376 5.41 -3.12 19.81
CA CYS A 376 5.25 -2.03 18.85
C CYS A 376 6.22 -2.12 17.67
N GLY A 377 5.79 -1.58 16.53
CA GLY A 377 6.47 -1.65 15.23
C GLY A 377 6.11 -2.88 14.41
N ASN A 378 5.57 -3.95 15.03
CA ASN A 378 5.23 -5.19 14.34
C ASN A 378 3.74 -5.30 13.98
N THR A 379 3.46 -6.09 12.94
CA THR A 379 2.10 -6.52 12.60
C THR A 379 1.69 -7.74 13.43
N VAL A 380 0.40 -7.89 13.68
CA VAL A 380 -0.13 -8.95 14.55
C VAL A 380 -1.51 -9.40 14.11
N GLY A 381 -1.79 -10.70 14.25
CA GLY A 381 -3.13 -11.26 14.19
C GLY A 381 -3.66 -11.52 15.61
N LEU A 382 -4.89 -11.10 15.89
CA LEU A 382 -5.55 -11.30 17.19
C LEU A 382 -6.78 -12.18 17.04
N VAL A 383 -6.93 -13.15 17.94
CA VAL A 383 -8.10 -14.03 18.02
C VAL A 383 -9.00 -13.65 19.19
N GLY A 384 -10.31 -13.76 19.00
CA GLY A 384 -11.31 -13.59 20.05
C GLY A 384 -11.92 -12.20 20.16
N LEU A 385 -11.59 -11.30 19.22
CA LEU A 385 -12.10 -9.93 19.17
C LEU A 385 -13.11 -9.71 18.03
N ASP A 386 -13.37 -10.75 17.25
CA ASP A 386 -14.13 -10.65 16.02
C ASP A 386 -15.57 -10.21 16.24
N GLN A 387 -16.23 -10.61 17.33
CA GLN A 387 -17.60 -10.17 17.61
C GLN A 387 -17.73 -8.66 17.89
N PHE A 388 -16.63 -7.98 18.16
CA PHE A 388 -16.61 -6.58 18.62
C PHE A 388 -15.98 -5.62 17.60
N ILE A 389 -15.35 -6.16 16.55
CA ILE A 389 -14.70 -5.39 15.49
C ILE A 389 -15.38 -5.75 14.18
N VAL A 390 -15.93 -4.73 13.50
CA VAL A 390 -16.59 -4.91 12.22
C VAL A 390 -15.58 -4.81 11.08
N LYS A 391 -14.89 -3.67 10.89
CA LYS A 391 -13.94 -3.47 9.78
C LYS A 391 -12.56 -3.09 10.31
N SER A 392 -12.50 -1.95 10.99
CA SER A 392 -11.32 -1.39 11.63
C SER A 392 -11.63 -1.08 13.10
N GLY A 393 -10.58 -0.76 13.86
CA GLY A 393 -10.73 -0.30 15.24
C GLY A 393 -9.38 -0.10 15.91
N THR A 394 -9.38 0.74 16.95
CA THR A 394 -8.19 1.00 17.77
C THR A 394 -8.30 0.24 19.09
N LEU A 395 -7.23 -0.42 19.48
CA LEU A 395 -7.11 -1.17 20.72
C LEU A 395 -6.12 -0.46 21.64
N SER A 396 -6.51 -0.28 22.90
CA SER A 396 -5.65 0.27 23.94
C SER A 396 -5.89 -0.37 25.30
N ASP A 397 -4.91 -0.28 26.19
CA ASP A 397 -5.02 -0.63 27.60
C ASP A 397 -5.24 0.58 28.53
N LEU A 398 -5.17 1.81 27.99
CA LEU A 398 -5.39 3.06 28.72
C LEU A 398 -6.82 3.57 28.54
N GLU A 399 -7.42 4.13 29.60
CA GLU A 399 -8.80 4.62 29.57
C GLU A 399 -8.93 5.95 28.85
N GLU A 400 -7.92 6.81 28.99
CA GLU A 400 -7.83 8.15 28.42
C GLU A 400 -7.35 8.16 26.96
N ALA A 401 -7.09 6.98 26.36
CA ALA A 401 -6.64 6.89 24.98
C ALA A 401 -7.70 7.38 23.98
N PHE A 402 -7.24 8.13 22.98
CA PHE A 402 -8.03 8.51 21.82
C PHE A 402 -7.87 7.44 20.72
N PRO A 403 -8.86 7.29 19.81
CA PRO A 403 -8.70 6.38 18.68
C PRO A 403 -7.63 6.88 17.71
N LEU A 404 -7.04 5.97 16.94
CA LEU A 404 -6.34 6.31 15.72
C LEU A 404 -7.37 6.66 14.64
N LYS A 405 -7.04 7.60 13.75
CA LYS A 405 -7.92 8.04 12.66
C LYS A 405 -8.36 6.85 11.83
N ASP A 406 -9.60 6.83 11.39
CA ASP A 406 -10.09 5.77 10.50
C ASP A 406 -9.45 5.89 9.10
N MET A 407 -9.59 4.84 8.29
CA MET A 407 -9.10 4.84 6.91
C MET A 407 -10.08 5.58 6.00
N LYS A 408 -9.56 6.53 5.22
CA LYS A 408 -10.31 7.14 4.12
C LYS A 408 -10.15 6.26 2.88
N TYR A 409 -11.25 5.67 2.41
CA TYR A 409 -11.24 4.93 1.16
C TYR A 409 -11.30 5.91 0.00
N SER A 410 -10.38 5.78 -0.96
CA SER A 410 -10.36 6.60 -2.17
C SER A 410 -11.49 6.30 -3.15
N VAL A 411 -12.21 5.20 -2.94
CA VAL A 411 -13.25 4.71 -3.84
C VAL A 411 -14.50 4.44 -3.01
N SER A 412 -15.64 4.87 -3.54
CA SER A 412 -16.95 4.59 -2.99
C SER A 412 -17.57 3.35 -3.64
N PRO A 413 -18.41 2.58 -2.91
CA PRO A 413 -19.12 1.45 -3.49
C PRO A 413 -20.28 1.96 -4.38
N VAL A 414 -20.03 2.06 -5.68
CA VAL A 414 -20.96 2.67 -6.66
C VAL A 414 -21.82 1.66 -7.41
N VAL A 415 -21.35 0.42 -7.56
CA VAL A 415 -22.09 -0.65 -8.25
C VAL A 415 -22.83 -1.47 -7.22
N ARG A 416 -24.12 -1.72 -7.43
CA ARG A 416 -24.98 -2.52 -6.56
C ARG A 416 -25.65 -3.67 -7.29
N VAL A 417 -25.87 -4.77 -6.59
CA VAL A 417 -26.64 -5.93 -7.04
C VAL A 417 -27.59 -6.38 -5.93
N ALA A 418 -28.80 -6.80 -6.31
CA ALA A 418 -29.69 -7.52 -5.42
C ALA A 418 -29.33 -9.01 -5.41
N VAL A 419 -29.32 -9.60 -4.22
CA VAL A 419 -29.03 -11.02 -4.02
C VAL A 419 -30.15 -11.71 -3.26
N GLU A 420 -30.57 -12.88 -3.75
CA GLU A 420 -31.54 -13.73 -3.09
C GLU A 420 -31.03 -15.18 -3.07
N PRO A 421 -31.35 -15.99 -2.05
CA PRO A 421 -30.98 -17.39 -2.07
C PRO A 421 -31.88 -18.11 -3.09
N LYS A 422 -31.32 -19.00 -3.90
CA LYS A 422 -32.12 -19.77 -4.86
C LYS A 422 -33.15 -20.67 -4.16
N ASN A 423 -32.79 -21.18 -2.99
CA ASN A 423 -33.68 -21.91 -2.08
C ASN A 423 -34.06 -21.00 -0.91
N PRO A 424 -35.36 -20.71 -0.68
CA PRO A 424 -35.79 -19.85 0.43
C PRO A 424 -35.35 -20.31 1.82
N SER A 425 -35.11 -21.62 2.02
CA SER A 425 -34.60 -22.19 3.26
C SER A 425 -33.17 -21.73 3.62
N ASP A 426 -32.40 -21.25 2.64
CA ASP A 426 -31.04 -20.75 2.84
C ASP A 426 -30.97 -19.26 3.19
N LEU A 427 -32.12 -18.58 3.32
CA LEU A 427 -32.18 -17.16 3.71
C LEU A 427 -31.41 -16.85 5.01
N PRO A 428 -31.47 -17.66 6.09
CA PRO A 428 -30.66 -17.41 7.28
C PRO A 428 -29.15 -17.47 6.99
N LYS A 429 -28.72 -18.33 6.06
CA LYS A 429 -27.31 -18.42 5.64
C LYS A 429 -26.90 -17.21 4.83
N LEU A 430 -27.78 -16.70 3.96
CA LEU A 430 -27.52 -15.47 3.21
C LEU A 430 -27.36 -14.28 4.16
N VAL A 431 -28.27 -14.08 5.10
CA VAL A 431 -28.21 -12.96 6.06
C VAL A 431 -26.92 -12.99 6.88
N GLU A 432 -26.54 -14.17 7.38
CA GLU A 432 -25.27 -14.32 8.12
C GLU A 432 -24.06 -14.17 7.19
N GLY A 433 -24.15 -14.71 5.97
CA GLY A 433 -23.10 -14.60 4.97
C GLY A 433 -22.80 -13.16 4.56
N LEU A 434 -23.85 -12.34 4.38
CA LEU A 434 -23.74 -10.91 4.08
C LEU A 434 -23.03 -10.16 5.20
N LYS A 435 -23.36 -10.43 6.47
CA LYS A 435 -22.65 -9.84 7.61
C LYS A 435 -21.17 -10.21 7.62
N ARG A 436 -20.85 -11.46 7.30
CA ARG A 436 -19.47 -11.95 7.22
C ARG A 436 -18.71 -11.36 6.02
N LEU A 437 -19.37 -11.15 4.89
CA LEU A 437 -18.81 -10.49 3.72
C LEU A 437 -18.46 -9.03 4.02
N ALA A 438 -19.41 -8.26 4.56
CA ALA A 438 -19.21 -6.86 4.94
C ALA A 438 -18.09 -6.67 5.99
N LYS A 439 -17.80 -7.71 6.77
CA LYS A 439 -16.71 -7.73 7.74
C LYS A 439 -15.37 -8.05 7.10
N SER A 440 -15.37 -8.92 6.09
CA SER A 440 -14.15 -9.39 5.45
C SER A 440 -13.58 -8.39 4.45
N ASP A 441 -14.45 -7.63 3.79
CA ASP A 441 -14.08 -6.60 2.82
C ASP A 441 -14.40 -5.20 3.38
N PRO A 442 -13.41 -4.30 3.49
CA PRO A 442 -13.64 -2.97 4.07
C PRO A 442 -14.59 -2.08 3.26
N LEU A 443 -14.70 -2.28 1.94
CA LEU A 443 -15.48 -1.42 1.05
C LEU A 443 -16.88 -1.95 0.78
N VAL A 444 -17.11 -3.26 0.91
CA VAL A 444 -18.44 -3.84 0.71
C VAL A 444 -19.44 -3.27 1.70
N LEU A 445 -20.60 -2.88 1.16
CA LEU A 445 -21.78 -2.52 1.93
C LEU A 445 -22.89 -3.51 1.64
N THR A 446 -23.52 -3.98 2.71
CA THR A 446 -24.70 -4.85 2.64
C THR A 446 -25.86 -4.17 3.33
N GLN A 447 -26.98 -4.01 2.62
CA GLN A 447 -28.17 -3.36 3.15
C GLN A 447 -29.42 -4.14 2.78
N ILE A 448 -30.49 -3.94 3.55
CA ILE A 448 -31.82 -4.48 3.26
C ILE A 448 -32.69 -3.29 2.88
N GLU A 449 -33.21 -3.27 1.67
CA GLU A 449 -34.14 -2.22 1.24
C GLU A 449 -35.52 -2.41 1.86
N GLU A 450 -36.35 -1.37 1.85
CA GLU A 450 -37.73 -1.43 2.38
C GLU A 450 -38.59 -2.47 1.65
N SER A 451 -38.25 -2.81 0.41
CA SER A 451 -38.82 -3.90 -0.39
C SER A 451 -38.53 -5.30 0.19
N GLY A 452 -37.55 -5.42 1.09
CA GLY A 452 -37.02 -6.68 1.61
C GLY A 452 -35.88 -7.26 0.78
N GLU A 453 -35.46 -6.59 -0.29
CA GLU A 453 -34.32 -7.03 -1.11
C GLU A 453 -32.99 -6.84 -0.37
N HIS A 454 -32.12 -7.85 -0.46
CA HIS A 454 -30.76 -7.76 0.06
C HIS A 454 -29.84 -7.20 -1.01
N ILE A 455 -29.23 -6.05 -0.76
CA ILE A 455 -28.35 -5.38 -1.71
C ILE A 455 -26.89 -5.53 -1.24
N ILE A 456 -26.01 -5.84 -2.18
CA ILE A 456 -24.56 -5.76 -2.03
C ILE A 456 -24.07 -4.63 -2.93
N ALA A 457 -23.31 -3.69 -2.36
CA ALA A 457 -22.63 -2.65 -3.10
C ALA A 457 -21.10 -2.81 -2.97
N GLY A 458 -20.40 -2.59 -4.08
CA GLY A 458 -18.95 -2.70 -4.21
C GLY A 458 -18.38 -1.65 -5.16
N ALA A 459 -17.05 -1.65 -5.29
CA ALA A 459 -16.33 -0.62 -6.07
C ALA A 459 -16.65 -0.67 -7.58
N GLY A 460 -16.82 -1.87 -8.11
CA GLY A 460 -16.89 -2.16 -9.53
C GLY A 460 -17.36 -3.59 -9.78
N GLU A 461 -17.48 -3.95 -11.06
CA GLU A 461 -18.00 -5.24 -11.50
C GLU A 461 -17.11 -6.41 -11.05
N LEU A 462 -15.79 -6.30 -11.23
CA LEU A 462 -14.85 -7.36 -10.86
C LEU A 462 -14.83 -7.59 -9.35
N HIS A 463 -14.85 -6.50 -8.57
CA HIS A 463 -14.93 -6.61 -7.12
C HIS A 463 -16.23 -7.24 -6.64
N LEU A 464 -17.38 -6.89 -7.24
CA LEU A 464 -18.64 -7.56 -6.93
C LEU A 464 -18.62 -9.04 -7.31
N GLU A 465 -18.08 -9.42 -8.47
CA GLU A 465 -17.97 -10.82 -8.90
C GLU A 465 -17.19 -11.65 -7.86
N ILE A 466 -16.06 -11.13 -7.39
CA ILE A 466 -15.24 -11.79 -6.36
C ILE A 466 -15.99 -11.84 -5.02
N CYS A 467 -16.68 -10.77 -4.63
CA CYS A 467 -17.47 -10.74 -3.40
C CYS A 467 -18.64 -11.73 -3.40
N LEU A 468 -19.32 -11.86 -4.55
CA LEU A 468 -20.42 -12.81 -4.73
C LEU A 468 -19.91 -14.25 -4.66
N LYS A 469 -18.73 -14.51 -5.23
CA LYS A 469 -18.07 -15.80 -5.12
C LYS A 469 -17.66 -16.12 -3.68
N ASP A 470 -17.01 -15.19 -2.97
CA ASP A 470 -16.67 -15.32 -1.55
C ASP A 470 -17.94 -15.57 -0.70
N LEU A 471 -19.03 -14.85 -0.99
CA LEU A 471 -20.31 -15.04 -0.32
C LEU A 471 -20.84 -16.46 -0.51
N GLN A 472 -20.89 -16.93 -1.75
CA GLN A 472 -21.41 -18.25 -2.09
C GLN A 472 -20.52 -19.36 -1.52
N ASP A 473 -19.22 -19.34 -1.81
CA ASP A 473 -18.30 -20.44 -1.51
C ASP A 473 -17.93 -20.48 -0.01
N ASP A 474 -17.52 -19.34 0.57
CA ASP A 474 -16.92 -19.29 1.91
C ASP A 474 -17.93 -18.98 3.02
N PHE A 475 -18.94 -18.15 2.72
CA PHE A 475 -19.86 -17.63 3.73
C PHE A 475 -21.21 -18.34 3.77
N MET A 476 -21.68 -18.86 2.63
CA MET A 476 -22.91 -19.64 2.50
C MET A 476 -22.68 -21.16 2.36
N ASN A 477 -21.43 -21.63 2.40
CA ASN A 477 -21.03 -23.03 2.23
C ASN A 477 -21.52 -23.64 0.90
N GLY A 478 -21.41 -22.89 -0.20
CA GLY A 478 -21.79 -23.31 -1.54
C GLY A 478 -23.28 -23.23 -1.85
N ALA A 479 -24.11 -22.64 -0.98
CA ALA A 479 -25.53 -22.47 -1.27
C ALA A 479 -25.73 -21.47 -2.42
N GLU A 480 -26.54 -21.86 -3.41
CA GLU A 480 -26.74 -21.08 -4.62
C GLU A 480 -27.51 -19.78 -4.36
N ILE A 481 -27.04 -18.70 -4.98
CA ILE A 481 -27.68 -17.39 -4.96
C ILE A 481 -28.13 -17.00 -6.37
N ARG A 482 -29.16 -16.16 -6.46
CA ARG A 482 -29.52 -15.44 -7.67
C ARG A 482 -29.11 -13.99 -7.49
N VAL A 483 -28.57 -13.42 -8.55
CA VAL A 483 -28.01 -12.06 -8.55
C VAL A 483 -28.72 -11.28 -9.65
N SER A 484 -29.17 -10.07 -9.33
CA SER A 484 -29.73 -9.16 -10.33
C SER A 484 -28.65 -8.62 -11.26
N ASN A 485 -29.08 -7.91 -12.31
CA ASN A 485 -28.14 -7.10 -13.09
C ASN A 485 -27.51 -6.01 -12.20
N PRO A 486 -26.23 -5.66 -12.43
CA PRO A 486 -25.59 -4.57 -11.72
C PRO A 486 -26.23 -3.23 -12.08
N VAL A 487 -26.46 -2.41 -11.07
CA VAL A 487 -27.04 -1.06 -11.18
C VAL A 487 -26.09 -0.06 -10.53
N VAL A 488 -26.03 1.17 -11.04
CA VAL A 488 -25.23 2.25 -10.42
C VAL A 488 -26.09 3.02 -9.42
N SER A 489 -25.52 3.36 -8.27
CA SER A 489 -26.17 4.22 -7.28
C SER A 489 -26.28 5.65 -7.83
N TYR A 490 -27.50 6.16 -7.95
CA TYR A 490 -27.74 7.56 -8.29
C TYR A 490 -27.61 8.45 -7.05
N ARG A 491 -27.14 9.68 -7.25
CA ARG A 491 -27.22 10.77 -6.27
C ARG A 491 -28.28 11.75 -6.74
N GLU A 492 -28.91 12.42 -5.79
CA GLU A 492 -29.91 13.46 -6.06
C GLU A 492 -29.30 14.83 -5.74
N THR A 493 -29.55 15.81 -6.61
CA THR A 493 -29.12 17.22 -6.42
C THR A 493 -30.23 18.16 -6.89
N VAL A 494 -30.11 19.45 -6.57
CA VAL A 494 -31.05 20.51 -6.98
C VAL A 494 -30.34 21.53 -7.87
N GLU A 495 -30.99 22.01 -8.94
CA GLU A 495 -30.42 23.03 -9.85
C GLU A 495 -30.52 24.46 -9.30
N GLY A 496 -31.28 24.65 -8.21
CA GLY A 496 -31.58 25.97 -7.66
C GLY A 496 -32.78 26.63 -8.34
N ILE A 497 -33.36 27.61 -7.66
CA ILE A 497 -34.46 28.43 -8.16
C ILE A 497 -34.21 29.89 -7.79
N ASP A 498 -34.75 30.82 -8.58
CA ASP A 498 -34.66 32.24 -8.29
C ASP A 498 -35.46 32.59 -7.03
N GLU A 499 -34.85 33.37 -6.13
CA GLU A 499 -35.44 33.82 -4.86
C GLU A 499 -36.03 32.64 -4.04
N PRO A 500 -35.21 31.68 -3.60
CA PRO A 500 -35.67 30.44 -2.96
C PRO A 500 -36.42 30.70 -1.64
N GLU A 501 -36.13 31.81 -0.97
CA GLU A 501 -36.81 32.24 0.25
C GLU A 501 -38.25 32.69 0.03
N GLU A 502 -38.59 33.07 -1.21
CA GLU A 502 -39.95 33.48 -1.59
C GLU A 502 -40.66 32.37 -2.38
N ASN A 503 -39.94 31.76 -3.34
CA ASN A 503 -40.51 30.86 -4.34
C ASN A 503 -40.31 29.36 -4.01
N GLY A 504 -39.42 29.04 -3.06
CA GLY A 504 -39.00 27.66 -2.74
C GLY A 504 -39.45 27.12 -1.39
N VAL A 505 -40.17 27.92 -0.61
CA VAL A 505 -40.50 27.56 0.78
C VAL A 505 -41.56 26.47 0.82
N CYS A 506 -41.14 25.28 1.23
CA CYS A 506 -42.00 24.15 1.54
C CYS A 506 -42.46 24.20 3.00
N LEU A 507 -43.76 23.99 3.24
CA LEU A 507 -44.34 23.90 4.58
C LEU A 507 -44.66 22.44 4.94
N SER A 508 -44.09 21.95 6.03
CA SER A 508 -44.48 20.69 6.67
C SER A 508 -45.06 20.92 8.07
N LYS A 509 -46.04 20.09 8.47
CA LYS A 509 -46.69 20.17 9.78
C LYS A 509 -46.53 18.84 10.52
N SER A 510 -46.22 18.90 11.82
CA SER A 510 -46.17 17.70 12.64
C SER A 510 -47.55 17.03 12.73
N PRO A 511 -47.63 15.71 12.99
CA PRO A 511 -48.90 15.00 13.13
C PRO A 511 -49.83 15.60 14.21
N ASN A 512 -49.26 16.12 15.30
CA ASN A 512 -50.00 16.82 16.36
C ASN A 512 -50.33 18.30 16.04
N LYS A 513 -49.93 18.79 14.86
CA LYS A 513 -50.14 20.15 14.34
C LYS A 513 -49.54 21.29 15.17
N HIS A 514 -48.74 21.00 16.20
CA HIS A 514 -48.11 22.02 17.04
C HIS A 514 -46.86 22.62 16.40
N ASN A 515 -46.18 21.86 15.54
CA ASN A 515 -44.96 22.30 14.89
C ASN A 515 -45.20 22.52 13.39
N ARG A 516 -44.61 23.59 12.86
CA ARG A 516 -44.60 23.92 11.44
C ARG A 516 -43.16 24.19 11.04
N LEU A 517 -42.70 23.52 9.99
CA LEU A 517 -41.37 23.69 9.42
C LEU A 517 -41.52 24.36 8.06
N TYR A 518 -40.78 25.44 7.87
CA TYR A 518 -40.69 26.17 6.61
C TYR A 518 -39.25 26.00 6.13
N ILE A 519 -39.05 25.29 5.01
CA ILE A 519 -37.73 24.91 4.51
C ILE A 519 -37.70 25.15 3.01
N TYR A 520 -36.61 25.71 2.51
CA TYR A 520 -36.28 25.75 1.09
C TYR A 520 -34.93 25.04 0.86
N ALA A 521 -34.64 24.66 -0.37
CA ALA A 521 -33.38 24.02 -0.74
C ALA A 521 -32.67 24.83 -1.83
N THR A 522 -31.36 24.98 -1.69
CA THR A 522 -30.48 25.63 -2.67
C THR A 522 -29.29 24.73 -2.97
N PRO A 523 -28.72 24.80 -4.18
CA PRO A 523 -27.45 24.12 -4.46
C PRO A 523 -26.35 24.66 -3.54
N LEU A 524 -25.45 23.78 -3.13
CA LEU A 524 -24.23 24.19 -2.44
C LEU A 524 -23.30 24.94 -3.43
N PRO A 525 -22.47 25.88 -2.96
CA PRO A 525 -21.42 26.48 -3.79
C PRO A 525 -20.53 25.40 -4.40
N GLU A 526 -20.11 25.57 -5.66
CA GLU A 526 -19.46 24.50 -6.45
C GLU A 526 -18.25 23.85 -5.74
N THR A 527 -17.47 24.61 -4.99
CA THR A 527 -16.24 24.13 -4.34
C THR A 527 -16.47 23.53 -2.96
N LEU A 528 -17.66 23.69 -2.37
CA LEU A 528 -17.96 23.26 -1.01
C LEU A 528 -18.18 21.74 -0.89
N PRO A 529 -18.90 21.05 -1.79
CA PRO A 529 -19.02 19.59 -1.75
C PRO A 529 -17.67 18.88 -1.70
N ASP A 530 -16.74 19.25 -2.59
CA ASP A 530 -15.40 18.66 -2.64
C ASP A 530 -14.61 18.95 -1.35
N ALA A 531 -14.73 20.15 -0.79
CA ALA A 531 -14.08 20.49 0.47
C ALA A 531 -14.64 19.73 1.69
N ILE A 532 -15.95 19.42 1.68
CA ILE A 532 -16.58 18.57 2.69
C ILE A 532 -16.11 17.12 2.52
N GLU A 533 -16.10 16.59 1.30
CA GLU A 533 -15.64 15.21 1.02
C GLU A 533 -14.14 15.01 1.34
N ASP A 534 -13.31 16.04 1.14
CA ASP A 534 -11.88 16.03 1.50
C ASP A 534 -11.61 16.18 3.01
N ASP A 535 -12.65 16.42 3.83
CA ASP A 535 -12.59 16.85 5.24
C ASP A 535 -11.79 18.15 5.46
N LYS A 536 -11.75 19.06 4.48
CA LYS A 536 -11.24 20.43 4.70
C LYS A 536 -12.19 21.27 5.54
N ILE A 537 -13.49 20.93 5.47
CA ILE A 537 -14.55 21.55 6.27
C ILE A 537 -15.36 20.45 6.95
N THR A 538 -15.32 20.42 8.28
CA THR A 538 -15.99 19.40 9.08
C THR A 538 -16.94 19.98 10.13
N PRO A 539 -17.99 19.24 10.54
CA PRO A 539 -18.84 19.64 11.67
C PRO A 539 -18.09 19.79 13.00
N ARG A 540 -16.88 19.21 13.12
CA ARG A 540 -16.06 19.21 14.35
C ARG A 540 -15.14 20.42 14.46
N ASP A 541 -14.94 21.17 13.38
CA ASP A 541 -14.06 22.33 13.37
C ASP A 541 -14.56 23.42 14.32
N ASP A 542 -13.64 24.26 14.80
CA ASP A 542 -14.02 25.44 15.57
C ASP A 542 -15.03 26.28 14.76
N PRO A 543 -16.21 26.61 15.32
CA PRO A 543 -17.26 27.29 14.58
C PRO A 543 -16.82 28.59 13.90
N LYS A 544 -15.89 29.35 14.50
CA LYS A 544 -15.41 30.61 13.92
C LYS A 544 -14.46 30.37 12.77
N VAL A 545 -13.63 29.33 12.86
CA VAL A 545 -12.72 28.94 11.78
C VAL A 545 -13.52 28.41 10.58
N ARG A 546 -14.50 27.53 10.84
CA ARG A 546 -15.39 27.00 9.80
C ARG A 546 -16.20 28.11 9.12
N MET A 547 -16.82 29.01 9.88
CA MET A 547 -17.57 30.14 9.34
C MET A 547 -16.70 31.01 8.42
N ARG A 548 -15.44 31.27 8.83
CA ARG A 548 -14.51 32.04 8.01
C ARG A 548 -14.17 31.31 6.70
N ALA A 549 -13.90 30.01 6.75
CA ALA A 549 -13.62 29.21 5.55
C ALA A 549 -14.84 29.17 4.59
N LEU A 550 -16.04 28.91 5.12
CA LEU A 550 -17.28 28.89 4.32
C LEU A 550 -17.53 30.23 3.60
N ARG A 551 -17.27 31.35 4.27
CA ARG A 551 -17.45 32.69 3.68
C ARG A 551 -16.33 33.07 2.72
N ASP A 552 -15.09 32.98 3.16
CA ASP A 552 -13.93 33.55 2.44
C ASP A 552 -13.46 32.64 1.29
N GLU A 553 -13.60 31.32 1.42
CA GLU A 553 -13.09 30.34 0.44
C GLU A 553 -14.21 29.73 -0.44
N HIS A 554 -15.43 29.64 0.09
CA HIS A 554 -16.56 29.02 -0.62
C HIS A 554 -17.70 29.99 -0.94
N GLY A 555 -17.58 31.27 -0.58
CA GLY A 555 -18.50 32.33 -1.00
C GLY A 555 -19.90 32.22 -0.38
N MET A 556 -20.07 31.52 0.75
CA MET A 556 -21.33 31.57 1.51
C MET A 556 -21.53 32.96 2.11
N ASP A 557 -22.79 33.38 2.21
CA ASP A 557 -23.16 34.61 2.90
C ASP A 557 -22.90 34.50 4.42
N GLU A 558 -22.79 35.64 5.10
CA GLU A 558 -22.38 35.67 6.50
C GLU A 558 -23.39 35.00 7.44
N ASP A 559 -24.68 35.06 7.13
CA ASP A 559 -25.72 34.43 7.94
C ASP A 559 -25.81 32.92 7.65
N GLY A 560 -25.63 32.50 6.39
CA GLY A 560 -25.56 31.10 5.98
C GLY A 560 -24.29 30.36 6.44
N ALA A 561 -23.17 31.07 6.58
CA ALA A 561 -21.90 30.50 7.05
C ALA A 561 -21.84 30.29 8.58
N LYS A 562 -22.70 30.98 9.34
CA LYS A 562 -22.70 31.01 10.80
C LYS A 562 -23.48 29.86 11.42
#